data_AF-A0A7S2CDD1-F1
#
_entry.id   AF-A0A7S2CDD1-F1
#
_cell.length_a   1.000
_cell.length_b   1.000
_cell.length_c   1.000
_cell.angle_alpha   90.00
_cell.angle_beta   90.00
_cell.angle_gamma   90.00
#
_symmetry.space_group_name_H-M   'P 1'
#
loop_
_entity.id
_entity.type
_entity.pdbx_description
1 polymer ?
#
loop_
_entity_poly.entity_id
_entity_poly.type
_entity_poly.pdbx_seq_one_letter_code
_entity_poly.pdbx_strand_id
1 'polypeptide(L)'
;MASSDEKIRALIGAGIPSEKVAAVTEKAQLLCEEFTSLGISKMEDKLNVILILFDIKQKKHGVAPLPDKLKSFTTISELSILSQPKKKSEQALQDWESTKFQNNELRMDFKDTASKLDESLSQEVTRMMGDKELRFQLLDVLVVSYDCFNGVYGALWENVEMTDGEGIQRYKDMQKDFTDSIHKSEAAGHTPQQNSEDLIDLYLSYALTVETFDRKMKGVASKTGAKWKLAPAKKAFRILEKKNLRPGARGVILVCDAGRGMFEAETMNDVCKVRVAVLELSATDPNVWIVRIKERYIDASSGGWRDDLINFKIMHENGGFHVFEAQISQGKMLTARQSLDGHLVFNKCRNATELLTACFGDFAPLLALAVGKAGDKMVAWAKANRWFLEDDISNWGGVRSNVDGKINGFDLVGMTMGVADKFLEACAQHCAPLVKYLAITVSGEQGTWGIASSIKPLGKNLIELRLGGCKGIEGHMEEFLGEASQLEVIDLHDTGVLGDIVVLANHKNLKVANFKKPNPLGRIKLRNRARRWCCVSPIASSLI
;
A
#
# COMPACT_ATOMS: atom_id res chain seq x y z
N MET A 1 31.18 16.40 -12.99
CA MET A 1 29.94 16.62 -13.76
C MET A 1 30.29 16.48 -15.22
N ALA A 2 29.56 15.65 -15.98
CA ALA A 2 29.78 15.54 -17.42
C ALA A 2 29.56 16.92 -18.09
N SER A 3 30.40 17.26 -19.05
CA SER A 3 30.29 18.51 -19.81
C SER A 3 28.97 18.57 -20.59
N SER A 4 28.48 19.77 -20.92
CA SER A 4 27.27 19.94 -21.76
C SER A 4 27.34 19.10 -23.04
N ASP A 5 28.53 19.04 -23.65
CA ASP A 5 28.79 18.30 -24.89
C ASP A 5 28.76 16.78 -24.73
N GLU A 6 29.07 16.24 -23.54
CA GLU A 6 28.93 14.81 -23.26
C GLU A 6 27.45 14.42 -23.10
N LYS A 7 26.64 15.30 -22.50
CA LYS A 7 25.19 15.08 -22.36
C LYS A 7 24.49 15.09 -23.72
N ILE A 8 24.85 16.05 -24.57
CA ILE A 8 24.35 16.14 -25.95
C ILE A 8 24.71 14.87 -26.74
N ARG A 9 25.97 14.44 -26.66
CA ARG A 9 26.42 13.20 -27.32
C ARG A 9 25.72 11.95 -26.80
N ALA A 10 25.42 11.88 -25.50
CA ALA A 10 24.68 10.78 -24.91
C ALA A 10 23.22 10.72 -25.42
N LEU A 11 22.54 11.87 -25.52
CA LEU A 11 21.17 11.96 -26.05
C LEU A 11 21.09 11.58 -27.54
N ILE A 12 22.05 12.04 -28.35
CA ILE A 12 22.17 11.63 -29.76
C ILE A 12 22.46 10.12 -29.85
N GLY A 13 23.36 9.61 -29.01
CA GLY A 13 23.67 8.17 -28.91
C GLY A 13 22.50 7.30 -28.46
N ALA A 14 21.51 7.89 -27.77
CA ALA A 14 20.24 7.26 -27.38
C ALA A 14 19.15 7.36 -28.49
N GLY A 15 19.49 7.91 -29.66
CA GLY A 15 18.59 7.97 -30.82
C GLY A 15 17.72 9.22 -30.90
N ILE A 16 17.98 10.26 -30.09
CA ILE A 16 17.26 11.53 -30.20
C ILE A 16 17.83 12.32 -31.39
N PRO A 17 16.99 12.77 -32.35
CA PRO A 17 17.45 13.61 -33.46
C PRO A 17 18.10 14.89 -32.94
N SER A 18 19.25 15.27 -33.52
CA SER A 18 20.08 16.40 -33.07
C SER A 18 19.31 17.71 -32.89
N GLU A 19 18.33 17.96 -33.76
CA GLU A 19 17.47 19.15 -33.76
C GLU A 19 16.48 19.19 -32.59
N LYS A 20 16.19 18.05 -31.95
CA LYS A 20 15.34 17.95 -30.76
C LYS A 20 16.13 17.98 -29.44
N VAL A 21 17.45 17.82 -29.50
CA VAL A 21 18.29 17.69 -28.30
C VAL A 21 18.23 18.93 -27.42
N ALA A 22 18.23 20.14 -27.99
CA ALA A 22 18.15 21.38 -27.21
C ALA A 22 16.84 21.50 -26.44
N ALA A 23 15.70 21.28 -27.10
CA ALA A 23 14.38 21.32 -26.48
C ALA A 23 14.19 20.22 -25.43
N VAL A 24 14.71 19.01 -25.68
CA VAL A 24 14.69 17.92 -24.69
C VAL A 24 15.58 18.27 -23.50
N THR A 25 16.75 18.88 -23.71
CA THR A 25 17.68 19.26 -22.64
C THR A 25 17.09 20.35 -21.74
N GLU A 26 16.50 21.39 -22.32
CA GLU A 26 15.82 22.45 -21.57
C GLU A 26 14.63 21.91 -20.76
N LYS A 27 13.79 21.08 -21.40
CA LYS A 27 12.65 20.46 -20.72
C LYS A 27 13.09 19.46 -19.65
N ALA A 28 14.15 18.69 -19.89
CA ALA A 28 14.75 17.79 -18.91
C ALA A 28 15.37 18.53 -17.72
N GLN A 29 15.91 19.73 -17.93
CA GLN A 29 16.50 20.54 -16.87
C GLN A 29 15.42 21.16 -15.97
N LEU A 30 14.35 21.70 -16.57
CA LEU A 30 13.14 22.11 -15.85
C LEU A 30 12.55 20.95 -15.04
N LEU A 31 12.39 19.78 -15.68
CA LEU A 31 11.94 18.56 -15.00
C LEU A 31 12.90 18.12 -13.89
N CYS A 32 14.23 18.27 -14.05
CA CYS A 32 15.19 17.90 -13.01
C CYS A 32 15.10 18.79 -11.76
N GLU A 33 14.78 20.07 -11.93
CA GLU A 33 14.55 21.00 -10.84
C GLU A 33 13.25 20.62 -10.11
N GLU A 34 12.19 20.38 -10.88
CA GLU A 34 10.88 19.94 -10.38
C GLU A 34 10.95 18.57 -9.66
N PHE A 35 11.68 17.60 -10.21
CA PHE A 35 11.93 16.31 -9.57
C PHE A 35 12.67 16.44 -8.23
N THR A 36 13.53 17.45 -8.08
CA THR A 36 14.17 17.72 -6.78
C THR A 36 13.14 18.17 -5.75
N SER A 37 12.21 19.05 -6.14
CA SER A 37 11.11 19.46 -5.26
C SER A 37 10.15 18.33 -4.93
N LEU A 38 10.05 17.32 -5.80
CA LEU A 38 9.25 16.10 -5.60
C LEU A 38 10.00 15.00 -4.82
N GLY A 39 11.18 15.30 -4.26
CA GLY A 39 11.96 14.36 -3.44
C GLY A 39 12.76 13.33 -4.24
N ILE A 40 12.73 13.36 -5.57
CA ILE A 40 13.58 12.52 -6.44
C ILE A 40 14.95 13.19 -6.52
N SER A 41 15.81 12.92 -5.53
CA SER A 41 17.12 13.56 -5.41
C SER A 41 18.20 12.89 -6.25
N LYS A 42 18.09 11.59 -6.54
CA LYS A 42 19.10 10.84 -7.28
C LYS A 42 19.03 11.14 -8.78
N MET A 43 20.17 11.51 -9.37
CA MET A 43 20.27 11.84 -10.80
C MET A 43 19.82 10.67 -11.70
N GLU A 44 20.08 9.43 -11.29
CA GLU A 44 19.68 8.23 -12.03
C GLU A 44 18.16 8.06 -12.08
N ASP A 45 17.47 8.28 -10.97
CA ASP A 45 16.00 8.23 -10.92
C ASP A 45 15.39 9.34 -11.79
N LYS A 46 15.95 10.56 -11.73
CA LYS A 46 15.56 11.66 -12.64
C LYS A 46 15.74 11.29 -14.10
N LEU A 47 16.89 10.69 -14.45
CA LEU A 47 17.18 10.25 -15.81
C LEU A 47 16.20 9.17 -16.26
N ASN A 48 15.88 8.21 -15.40
CA ASN A 48 14.92 7.15 -15.68
C ASN A 48 13.52 7.70 -15.94
N VAL A 49 13.04 8.66 -15.11
CA VAL A 49 11.75 9.31 -15.34
C VAL A 49 11.75 10.06 -16.67
N ILE A 50 12.81 10.83 -16.99
CA ILE A 50 12.94 11.51 -18.28
C ILE A 50 12.87 10.51 -19.44
N LEU A 51 13.64 9.43 -19.38
CA LEU A 51 13.67 8.42 -20.44
C LEU A 51 12.30 7.76 -20.65
N ILE A 52 11.55 7.49 -19.56
CA ILE A 52 10.17 6.99 -19.63
C ILE A 52 9.24 8.04 -20.25
N LEU A 53 9.32 9.31 -19.81
CA LEU A 53 8.45 10.39 -20.28
C LEU A 53 8.62 10.69 -21.78
N PHE A 54 9.82 10.51 -22.31
CA PHE A 54 10.13 10.75 -23.72
C PHE A 54 10.14 9.47 -24.59
N ASP A 55 9.73 8.33 -24.04
CA ASP A 55 9.75 7.01 -24.71
C ASP A 55 11.11 6.66 -25.33
N ILE A 56 12.19 7.06 -24.65
CA ILE A 56 13.55 6.81 -25.11
C ILE A 56 13.96 5.41 -24.62
N LYS A 57 14.02 4.46 -25.55
CA LYS A 57 14.48 3.09 -25.26
C LYS A 57 15.93 3.09 -24.78
N GLN A 58 16.16 2.75 -23.52
CA GLN A 58 17.52 2.49 -23.04
C GLN A 58 18.11 1.26 -23.75
N LYS A 59 19.38 1.37 -24.19
CA LYS A 59 20.26 0.19 -24.20
C LYS A 59 20.35 -0.25 -22.74
N LYS A 60 20.10 -1.53 -22.42
CA LYS A 60 20.20 -2.08 -21.06
C LYS A 60 21.49 -1.60 -20.39
N HIS A 61 21.43 -0.51 -19.62
CA HIS A 61 22.52 -0.10 -18.76
C HIS A 61 22.61 -1.15 -17.65
N GLY A 62 23.82 -1.41 -17.16
CA GLY A 62 24.02 -2.36 -16.07
C GLY A 62 23.10 -2.02 -14.91
N VAL A 63 22.34 -3.01 -14.45
CA VAL A 63 21.37 -2.89 -13.36
C VAL A 63 21.99 -2.12 -12.20
N ALA A 64 21.39 -0.99 -11.82
CA ALA A 64 21.78 -0.28 -10.62
C ALA A 64 21.74 -1.29 -9.45
N PRO A 65 22.83 -1.47 -8.69
CA PRO A 65 22.87 -2.49 -7.67
C PRO A 65 21.80 -2.19 -6.62
N LEU A 66 21.05 -3.22 -6.21
CA LEU A 66 20.05 -3.09 -5.13
C LEU A 66 20.68 -2.38 -3.91
N PRO A 67 19.94 -1.51 -3.20
CA PRO A 67 20.38 -0.99 -1.91
C PRO A 67 20.81 -2.11 -0.96
N ASP A 68 21.85 -1.89 -0.15
CA ASP A 68 22.46 -2.96 0.65
C ASP A 68 21.48 -3.61 1.63
N LYS A 69 20.55 -2.84 2.20
CA LYS A 69 19.44 -3.34 3.03
C LYS A 69 18.53 -4.34 2.28
N LEU A 70 18.33 -4.16 0.98
CA LEU A 70 17.56 -5.09 0.14
C LEU A 70 18.39 -6.30 -0.31
N LYS A 71 19.70 -6.11 -0.52
CA LYS A 71 20.62 -7.21 -0.85
C LYS A 71 20.78 -8.20 0.32
N SER A 72 20.84 -7.70 1.55
CA SER A 72 21.05 -8.53 2.74
C SER A 72 19.81 -9.32 3.16
N PHE A 73 18.63 -8.93 2.69
CA PHE A 73 17.39 -9.65 2.98
C PHE A 73 17.17 -10.78 1.99
N THR A 74 17.06 -12.01 2.48
CA THR A 74 16.71 -13.20 1.69
C THR A 74 15.21 -13.45 1.77
N THR A 75 14.51 -13.40 0.65
CA THR A 75 13.09 -13.76 0.58
C THR A 75 12.91 -15.26 0.71
N ILE A 76 11.71 -15.70 1.08
CA ILE A 76 11.33 -17.12 1.10
C ILE A 76 11.66 -17.80 -0.23
N SER A 77 11.40 -17.12 -1.36
CA SER A 77 11.62 -17.67 -2.70
C SER A 77 13.09 -17.89 -3.10
N GLU A 78 14.02 -17.32 -2.33
CA GLU A 78 15.48 -17.40 -2.52
C GLU A 78 16.14 -18.39 -1.55
N LEU A 79 15.39 -18.96 -0.60
CA LEU A 79 15.93 -19.93 0.35
C LEU A 79 16.40 -21.19 -0.39
N SER A 80 17.67 -21.55 -0.18
CA SER A 80 18.31 -22.67 -0.87
C SER A 80 17.61 -24.01 -0.60
N ILE A 81 17.09 -24.21 0.62
CA ILE A 81 16.35 -25.41 1.01
C ILE A 81 15.08 -25.62 0.15
N LEU A 82 14.47 -24.54 -0.34
CA LEU A 82 13.26 -24.60 -1.18
C LEU A 82 13.57 -24.74 -2.67
N SER A 83 14.84 -24.60 -3.09
CA SER A 83 15.22 -24.62 -4.51
C SER A 83 14.84 -25.92 -5.22
N GLN A 84 15.12 -27.07 -4.61
CA GLN A 84 14.84 -28.39 -5.17
C GLN A 84 13.33 -28.72 -5.17
N PRO A 85 12.59 -28.62 -4.05
CA PRO A 85 11.14 -28.82 -4.06
C PRO A 85 10.42 -27.91 -5.05
N LYS A 86 10.82 -26.63 -5.12
CA LYS A 86 10.28 -25.66 -6.08
C LYS A 86 10.51 -26.11 -7.53
N LYS A 87 11.75 -26.47 -7.88
CA LYS A 87 12.07 -26.92 -9.25
C LYS A 87 11.28 -28.18 -9.63
N LYS A 88 11.17 -29.16 -8.73
CA LYS A 88 10.42 -30.40 -8.97
C LYS A 88 8.92 -30.13 -9.18
N SER A 89 8.31 -29.33 -8.30
CA SER A 89 6.89 -28.96 -8.44
C SER A 89 6.62 -28.13 -9.69
N GLU A 90 7.54 -27.23 -10.08
CA GLU A 90 7.43 -26.48 -11.33
C GLU A 90 7.49 -27.40 -12.57
N GLN A 91 8.39 -28.38 -12.57
CA GLN A 91 8.49 -29.35 -13.67
C GLN A 91 7.24 -30.25 -13.75
N ALA A 92 6.80 -30.82 -12.62
CA ALA A 92 5.61 -31.68 -12.60
C ALA A 92 4.34 -30.93 -13.04
N LEU A 93 4.21 -29.64 -12.67
CA LEU A 93 3.13 -28.80 -13.16
C LEU A 93 3.21 -28.60 -14.68
N GLN A 94 4.40 -28.29 -15.21
CA GLN A 94 4.60 -28.11 -16.66
C GLN A 94 4.28 -29.39 -17.43
N ASP A 95 4.70 -30.54 -16.93
CA ASP A 95 4.43 -31.83 -17.54
C ASP A 95 2.92 -32.10 -17.56
N TRP A 96 2.22 -31.87 -16.45
CA TRP A 96 0.77 -32.02 -16.39
C TRP A 96 0.03 -31.00 -17.28
N GLU A 97 0.45 -29.74 -17.27
CA GLU A 97 -0.06 -28.66 -18.14
C GLU A 97 0.08 -29.00 -19.63
N SER A 98 1.17 -29.65 -20.04
CA SER A 98 1.40 -30.06 -21.42
C SER A 98 0.34 -31.02 -21.96
N THR A 99 -0.34 -31.74 -21.07
CA THR A 99 -1.47 -32.63 -21.37
C THR A 99 -2.83 -31.95 -21.25
N LYS A 100 -2.86 -30.61 -21.17
CA LYS A 100 -4.05 -29.83 -20.84
C LYS A 100 -4.76 -30.33 -19.58
N PHE A 101 -3.97 -30.76 -18.59
CA PHE A 101 -4.44 -31.29 -17.32
C PHE A 101 -5.24 -32.61 -17.40
N GLN A 102 -5.17 -33.35 -18.51
CA GLN A 102 -5.97 -34.57 -18.71
C GLN A 102 -5.29 -35.85 -18.18
N ASN A 103 -3.96 -35.87 -18.03
CA ASN A 103 -3.23 -37.05 -17.60
C ASN A 103 -3.28 -37.23 -16.06
N ASN A 104 -3.84 -38.36 -15.59
CA ASN A 104 -4.00 -38.64 -14.17
C ASN A 104 -2.70 -39.04 -13.45
N GLU A 105 -1.76 -39.69 -14.12
CA GLU A 105 -0.47 -40.04 -13.53
C GLU A 105 0.35 -38.78 -13.24
N LEU A 106 0.41 -37.85 -14.21
CA LEU A 106 1.06 -36.55 -14.04
C LEU A 106 0.36 -35.67 -12.99
N ARG A 107 -0.98 -35.77 -12.90
CA ARG A 107 -1.75 -35.13 -11.81
C ARG A 107 -1.28 -35.63 -10.44
N MET A 108 -1.11 -36.95 -10.29
CA MET A 108 -0.67 -37.55 -9.02
C MET A 108 0.78 -37.20 -8.67
N ASP A 109 1.67 -37.18 -9.67
CA ASP A 109 3.05 -36.73 -9.50
C ASP A 109 3.12 -35.24 -9.09
N PHE A 110 2.35 -34.37 -9.75
CA PHE A 110 2.25 -32.97 -9.35
C PHE A 110 1.69 -32.82 -7.93
N LYS A 111 0.66 -33.60 -7.57
CA LYS A 111 0.09 -33.57 -6.22
C LYS A 111 1.12 -33.93 -5.15
N ASP A 112 1.89 -34.99 -5.35
CA ASP A 112 2.95 -35.42 -4.42
C ASP A 112 4.06 -34.37 -4.30
N THR A 113 4.58 -33.87 -5.43
CA THR A 113 5.64 -32.86 -5.43
C THR A 113 5.19 -31.52 -4.84
N ALA A 114 3.95 -31.10 -5.10
CA ALA A 114 3.37 -29.89 -4.50
C ALA A 114 3.15 -30.04 -2.98
N SER A 115 2.79 -31.24 -2.51
CA SER A 115 2.60 -31.50 -1.07
C SER A 115 3.92 -31.42 -0.31
N LYS A 116 5.00 -32.01 -0.86
CA LYS A 116 6.37 -31.89 -0.31
C LYS A 116 6.87 -30.44 -0.30
N LEU A 117 6.54 -29.68 -1.35
CA LEU A 117 6.85 -28.26 -1.40
C LEU A 117 6.09 -27.47 -0.32
N ASP A 118 4.79 -27.73 -0.14
CA ASP A 118 3.97 -27.05 0.87
C ASP A 118 4.49 -27.31 2.29
N GLU A 119 4.84 -28.55 2.60
CA GLU A 119 5.43 -28.92 3.90
C GLU A 119 6.73 -28.14 4.16
N SER A 120 7.66 -28.15 3.20
CA SER A 120 8.94 -27.43 3.32
C SER A 120 8.73 -25.92 3.46
N LEU A 121 7.77 -25.37 2.70
CA LEU A 121 7.45 -23.95 2.70
C LEU A 121 6.80 -23.52 4.02
N SER A 122 5.89 -24.33 4.57
CA SER A 122 5.22 -24.10 5.85
C SER A 122 6.23 -24.05 7.01
N GLN A 123 7.21 -24.96 7.01
CA GLN A 123 8.31 -24.96 7.98
C GLN A 123 9.14 -23.68 7.91
N GLU A 124 9.54 -23.25 6.71
CA GLU A 124 10.35 -22.04 6.53
C GLU A 124 9.58 -20.76 6.85
N VAL A 125 8.30 -20.67 6.47
CA VAL A 125 7.43 -19.54 6.86
C VAL A 125 7.33 -19.46 8.37
N THR A 126 7.06 -20.57 9.05
CA THR A 126 6.98 -20.63 10.53
C THR A 126 8.30 -20.20 11.16
N ARG A 127 9.43 -20.70 10.65
CA ARG A 127 10.77 -20.32 11.12
C ARG A 127 11.03 -18.82 10.97
N MET A 128 10.73 -18.25 9.81
CA MET A 128 10.90 -16.81 9.55
C MET A 128 9.96 -15.96 10.42
N MET A 129 8.71 -16.38 10.60
CA MET A 129 7.77 -15.68 11.48
C MET A 129 8.23 -15.70 12.94
N GLY A 130 8.88 -16.77 13.40
CA GLY A 130 9.45 -16.88 14.75
C GLY A 130 10.76 -16.13 14.98
N ASP A 131 11.41 -15.63 13.92
CA ASP A 131 12.68 -14.90 14.02
C ASP A 131 12.43 -13.42 14.37
N LYS A 132 12.70 -13.06 15.63
CA LYS A 132 12.46 -11.71 16.15
C LYS A 132 13.39 -10.65 15.55
N GLU A 133 14.63 -11.02 15.23
CA GLU A 133 15.59 -10.08 14.61
C GLU A 133 15.21 -9.81 13.16
N LEU A 134 14.76 -10.85 12.45
CA LEU A 134 14.25 -10.71 11.09
C LEU A 134 13.14 -9.66 11.01
N ARG A 135 12.22 -9.62 11.98
CA ARG A 135 11.10 -8.66 11.97
C ARG A 135 11.57 -7.20 11.89
N PHE A 136 12.69 -6.84 12.52
CA PHE A 136 13.28 -5.50 12.38
C PHE A 136 13.98 -5.29 11.04
N GLN A 137 14.60 -6.33 10.48
CA GLN A 137 15.11 -6.27 9.11
C GLN A 137 13.97 -6.02 8.11
N LEU A 138 12.75 -6.52 8.37
CA LEU A 138 11.58 -6.27 7.50
C LEU A 138 11.20 -4.78 7.47
N LEU A 139 11.34 -4.04 8.58
CA LEU A 139 11.09 -2.59 8.62
C LEU A 139 12.03 -1.86 7.65
N ASP A 140 13.32 -2.19 7.71
CA ASP A 140 14.35 -1.64 6.83
C ASP A 140 14.07 -1.93 5.35
N VAL A 141 13.67 -3.17 5.05
CA VAL A 141 13.29 -3.59 3.71
C VAL A 141 12.08 -2.79 3.21
N LEU A 142 11.07 -2.58 4.04
CA LEU A 142 9.89 -1.80 3.67
C LEU A 142 10.25 -0.34 3.38
N VAL A 143 10.95 0.35 4.29
CA VAL A 143 11.32 1.77 4.09
C VAL A 143 12.07 1.96 2.78
N VAL A 144 13.13 1.19 2.57
CA VAL A 144 13.98 1.32 1.38
C VAL A 144 13.21 0.96 0.11
N SER A 145 12.37 -0.08 0.15
CA SER A 145 11.58 -0.45 -1.02
C SER A 145 10.55 0.61 -1.40
N TYR A 146 9.88 1.21 -0.41
CA TYR A 146 8.90 2.26 -0.66
C TYR A 146 9.57 3.53 -1.18
N ASP A 147 10.76 3.87 -0.70
CA ASP A 147 11.55 4.98 -1.24
C ASP A 147 11.95 4.78 -2.69
N CYS A 148 12.26 3.54 -3.09
CA CYS A 148 12.53 3.22 -4.49
C CYS A 148 11.29 3.41 -5.39
N PHE A 149 10.07 3.17 -4.87
CA PHE A 149 8.86 3.17 -5.69
C PHE A 149 8.10 4.49 -5.70
N ASN A 150 7.91 5.11 -4.55
CA ASN A 150 6.96 6.22 -4.41
C ASN A 150 7.39 7.47 -5.18
N GLY A 151 8.69 7.77 -5.21
CA GLY A 151 9.20 8.90 -6.01
C GLY A 151 8.90 8.72 -7.50
N VAL A 152 9.18 7.53 -8.04
CA VAL A 152 9.02 7.27 -9.47
C VAL A 152 7.54 7.19 -9.88
N TYR A 153 6.72 6.42 -9.16
CA TYR A 153 5.30 6.33 -9.50
C TYR A 153 4.54 7.63 -9.21
N GLY A 154 4.95 8.40 -8.20
CA GLY A 154 4.40 9.72 -7.90
C GLY A 154 4.59 10.69 -9.06
N ALA A 155 5.84 10.90 -9.49
CA ALA A 155 6.14 11.81 -10.60
C ALA A 155 5.50 11.38 -11.93
N LEU A 156 5.41 10.08 -12.19
CA LEU A 156 4.72 9.58 -13.37
C LEU A 156 3.22 9.86 -13.32
N TRP A 157 2.60 9.68 -12.14
CA TRP A 157 1.20 9.97 -11.94
C TRP A 157 0.89 11.45 -12.09
N GLU A 158 1.72 12.33 -11.51
CA GLU A 158 1.58 13.78 -11.69
C GLU A 158 1.67 14.18 -13.17
N ASN A 159 2.56 13.53 -13.95
CA ASN A 159 2.58 13.73 -15.39
C ASN A 159 1.27 13.30 -16.07
N VAL A 160 0.70 12.17 -15.66
CA VAL A 160 -0.60 11.71 -16.17
C VAL A 160 -1.71 12.70 -15.78
N GLU A 161 -1.72 13.22 -14.56
CA GLU A 161 -2.66 14.25 -14.11
C GLU A 161 -2.57 15.53 -14.93
N MET A 162 -1.36 15.99 -15.24
CA MET A 162 -1.14 17.17 -16.07
C MET A 162 -1.54 16.97 -17.54
N THR A 163 -1.44 15.74 -18.06
CA THR A 163 -1.61 15.46 -19.50
C THR A 163 -2.94 14.81 -19.86
N ASP A 164 -3.69 14.29 -18.88
CA ASP A 164 -4.91 13.51 -19.10
C ASP A 164 -6.01 13.81 -18.04
N GLY A 165 -6.13 15.08 -17.65
CA GLY A 165 -7.09 15.51 -16.63
C GLY A 165 -8.55 15.16 -16.94
N GLU A 166 -8.96 15.27 -18.21
CA GLU A 166 -10.32 14.88 -18.64
C GLU A 166 -10.57 13.37 -18.47
N GLY A 167 -9.60 12.53 -18.84
CA GLY A 167 -9.69 11.08 -18.67
C GLY A 167 -9.77 10.68 -17.20
N ILE A 168 -9.04 11.37 -16.31
CA ILE A 168 -9.11 11.17 -14.86
C ILE A 168 -10.46 11.60 -14.30
N GLN A 169 -11.01 12.73 -14.77
CA GLN A 169 -12.33 13.16 -14.30
C GLN A 169 -13.40 12.15 -14.71
N ARG A 170 -13.38 11.70 -15.98
CA ARG A 170 -14.25 10.63 -16.45
C ARG A 170 -14.11 9.36 -15.63
N TYR A 171 -12.88 8.97 -15.27
CA TYR A 171 -12.62 7.82 -14.41
C TYR A 171 -13.31 7.97 -13.05
N LYS A 172 -13.21 9.16 -12.42
CA LYS A 172 -13.85 9.48 -11.13
C LYS A 172 -15.38 9.44 -11.24
N ASP A 173 -15.94 9.98 -12.32
CA ASP A 173 -17.39 10.01 -12.54
C ASP A 173 -17.98 8.59 -12.67
N MET A 174 -17.18 7.64 -13.16
CA MET A 174 -17.57 6.23 -13.30
C MET A 174 -17.45 5.40 -12.01
N GLN A 175 -16.86 5.93 -10.93
CA GLN A 175 -16.51 5.16 -9.73
C GLN A 175 -17.72 4.46 -9.11
N LYS A 176 -18.86 5.17 -9.07
CA LYS A 176 -20.11 4.63 -8.51
C LYS A 176 -20.64 3.47 -9.33
N ASP A 177 -20.75 3.64 -10.65
CA ASP A 177 -21.24 2.59 -11.55
C ASP A 177 -20.36 1.34 -11.51
N PHE A 178 -19.05 1.55 -11.38
CA PHE A 178 -18.08 0.47 -11.26
C PHE A 178 -18.24 -0.28 -9.94
N THR A 179 -18.38 0.44 -8.82
CA THR A 179 -18.64 -0.17 -7.50
C THR A 179 -19.97 -0.93 -7.46
N ASP A 180 -21.03 -0.36 -8.05
CA ASP A 180 -22.37 -0.95 -8.08
C ASP A 180 -22.46 -2.19 -8.99
N SER A 181 -21.47 -2.39 -9.87
CA SER A 181 -21.40 -3.57 -10.76
C SER A 181 -20.94 -4.85 -10.08
N ILE A 182 -20.41 -4.77 -8.86
CA ILE A 182 -20.01 -5.94 -8.10
C ILE A 182 -21.23 -6.84 -7.90
N HIS A 183 -21.12 -8.10 -8.32
CA HIS A 183 -22.24 -9.04 -8.31
C HIS A 183 -22.83 -9.19 -6.90
N LYS A 184 -24.16 -9.08 -6.79
CA LYS A 184 -24.89 -8.99 -5.51
C LYS A 184 -24.69 -10.17 -4.55
N SER A 185 -24.31 -11.34 -5.08
CA SER A 185 -24.00 -12.51 -4.25
C SER A 185 -22.69 -12.36 -3.47
N GLU A 186 -21.86 -11.39 -3.81
CA GLU A 186 -20.59 -11.11 -3.17
C GLU A 186 -20.76 -9.89 -2.26
N ALA A 187 -20.26 -9.98 -1.03
CA ALA A 187 -20.23 -8.83 -0.14
C ALA A 187 -19.16 -7.85 -0.62
N ALA A 188 -19.55 -6.61 -0.95
CA ALA A 188 -18.62 -5.56 -1.34
C ALA A 188 -17.46 -5.45 -0.33
N GLY A 189 -16.23 -5.32 -0.85
CA GLY A 189 -15.01 -5.23 -0.04
C GLY A 189 -14.41 -6.56 0.43
N HIS A 190 -15.10 -7.70 0.29
CA HIS A 190 -14.54 -9.00 0.65
C HIS A 190 -13.64 -9.54 -0.46
N THR A 191 -12.66 -10.37 -0.09
CA THR A 191 -11.87 -11.10 -1.10
C THR A 191 -12.73 -12.24 -1.64
N PRO A 192 -12.92 -12.33 -2.98
CA PRO A 192 -13.67 -13.43 -3.58
C PRO A 192 -13.07 -14.78 -3.23
N GLN A 193 -13.90 -15.81 -3.29
CA GLN A 193 -13.50 -17.19 -3.04
C GLN A 193 -13.51 -18.00 -4.33
N GLN A 194 -12.53 -18.87 -4.47
CA GLN A 194 -12.49 -19.93 -5.47
C GLN A 194 -13.49 -21.03 -5.14
N ASN A 195 -13.74 -21.92 -6.09
CA ASN A 195 -14.67 -23.05 -5.91
C ASN A 195 -14.11 -24.18 -5.01
N SER A 196 -12.80 -24.20 -4.72
CA SER A 196 -12.16 -25.24 -3.91
C SER A 196 -11.03 -24.69 -3.03
N GLU A 197 -10.78 -25.37 -1.92
CA GLU A 197 -9.63 -25.17 -1.05
C GLU A 197 -8.40 -25.99 -1.50
N ASP A 198 -8.59 -26.95 -2.41
CA ASP A 198 -7.54 -27.84 -2.92
C ASP A 198 -6.79 -27.25 -4.12
N LEU A 199 -5.47 -27.41 -4.13
CA LEU A 199 -4.59 -26.86 -5.17
C LEU A 199 -4.87 -27.49 -6.54
N ILE A 200 -5.17 -28.79 -6.59
CA ILE A 200 -5.37 -29.52 -7.83
C ILE A 200 -6.70 -29.10 -8.47
N ASP A 201 -7.75 -29.00 -7.66
CA ASP A 201 -9.05 -28.49 -8.12
C ASP A 201 -8.99 -27.03 -8.59
N LEU A 202 -8.11 -26.21 -7.98
CA LEU A 202 -7.86 -24.85 -8.45
C LEU A 202 -7.29 -24.83 -9.88
N TYR A 203 -6.33 -25.71 -10.21
CA TYR A 203 -5.81 -25.81 -11.58
C TYR A 203 -6.80 -26.43 -12.56
N LEU A 204 -7.58 -27.42 -12.13
CA LEU A 204 -8.62 -28.01 -12.98
C LEU A 204 -9.71 -26.98 -13.34
N SER A 205 -10.19 -26.20 -12.36
CA SER A 205 -11.15 -25.12 -12.63
C SER A 205 -10.56 -24.04 -13.53
N TYR A 206 -9.28 -23.69 -13.36
CA TYR A 206 -8.56 -22.78 -14.28
C TYR A 206 -8.55 -23.34 -15.70
N ALA A 207 -8.14 -24.59 -15.88
CA ALA A 207 -8.04 -25.24 -17.18
C ALA A 207 -9.38 -25.26 -17.93
N LEU A 208 -10.48 -25.51 -17.21
CA LEU A 208 -11.83 -25.54 -17.77
C LEU A 208 -12.34 -24.16 -18.23
N THR A 209 -11.78 -23.07 -17.71
CA THR A 209 -12.37 -21.73 -17.89
C THR A 209 -11.45 -20.72 -18.56
N VAL A 210 -10.14 -20.98 -18.64
CA VAL A 210 -9.14 -20.03 -19.14
C VAL A 210 -9.35 -19.64 -20.60
N GLU A 211 -9.72 -20.58 -21.48
CA GLU A 211 -9.97 -20.27 -22.90
C GLU A 211 -11.18 -19.34 -23.07
N THR A 212 -12.23 -19.54 -22.26
CA THR A 212 -13.39 -18.64 -22.25
C THR A 212 -13.00 -17.27 -21.71
N PHE A 213 -12.28 -17.22 -20.58
CA PHE A 213 -11.80 -15.95 -20.02
C PHE A 213 -10.97 -15.15 -21.04
N ASP A 214 -9.94 -15.77 -21.63
CA ASP A 214 -9.03 -15.13 -22.58
C ASP A 214 -9.77 -14.62 -23.82
N ARG A 215 -10.67 -15.44 -24.38
CA ARG A 215 -11.51 -15.04 -25.53
C ARG A 215 -12.38 -13.83 -25.22
N LYS A 216 -12.99 -13.77 -24.03
CA LYS A 216 -13.85 -12.65 -23.63
C LYS A 216 -13.02 -11.37 -23.42
N MET A 217 -11.87 -11.47 -22.78
CA MET A 217 -10.96 -10.34 -22.57
C MET A 217 -10.34 -9.83 -23.89
N LYS A 218 -10.02 -10.72 -24.84
CA LYS A 218 -9.66 -10.35 -26.21
C LYS A 218 -10.78 -9.57 -26.91
N GLY A 219 -12.05 -9.97 -26.70
CA GLY A 219 -13.20 -9.24 -27.20
C GLY A 219 -13.27 -7.81 -26.65
N VAL A 220 -13.01 -7.62 -25.36
CA VAL A 220 -12.91 -6.28 -24.72
C VAL A 220 -11.76 -5.46 -25.32
N ALA A 221 -10.57 -6.06 -25.49
CA ALA A 221 -9.42 -5.40 -26.11
C ALA A 221 -9.73 -4.92 -27.53
N SER A 222 -10.30 -5.79 -28.38
CA SER A 222 -10.65 -5.45 -29.76
C SER A 222 -11.66 -4.30 -29.85
N LYS A 223 -12.62 -4.21 -28.92
CA LYS A 223 -13.62 -3.11 -28.89
C LYS A 223 -13.03 -1.77 -28.46
N THR A 224 -11.98 -1.79 -27.64
CA THR A 224 -11.48 -0.60 -26.93
C THR A 224 -10.18 -0.07 -27.51
N GLY A 225 -9.47 -0.88 -28.29
CA GLY A 225 -8.12 -0.58 -28.79
C GLY A 225 -7.01 -0.88 -27.77
N ALA A 226 -7.35 -1.28 -26.53
CA ALA A 226 -6.37 -1.70 -25.54
C ALA A 226 -5.71 -3.02 -25.93
N LYS A 227 -4.49 -3.26 -25.47
CA LYS A 227 -3.80 -4.55 -25.67
C LYS A 227 -4.14 -5.48 -24.52
N TRP A 228 -4.53 -6.72 -24.81
CA TRP A 228 -4.73 -7.75 -23.80
C TRP A 228 -3.58 -8.75 -23.81
N LYS A 229 -3.10 -9.10 -22.61
CA LYS A 229 -2.11 -10.17 -22.41
C LYS A 229 -2.52 -11.09 -21.27
N LEU A 230 -2.85 -12.34 -21.62
CA LEU A 230 -2.98 -13.41 -20.65
C LEU A 230 -1.60 -13.82 -20.12
N ALA A 231 -1.48 -13.99 -18.81
CA ALA A 231 -0.27 -14.54 -18.20
C ALA A 231 -0.37 -16.07 -18.08
N PRO A 232 0.77 -16.79 -18.03
CA PRO A 232 0.76 -18.20 -17.66
C PRO A 232 0.11 -18.41 -16.28
N ALA A 233 -0.37 -19.63 -16.06
CA ALA A 233 -0.88 -20.04 -14.76
C ALA A 233 0.12 -19.69 -13.65
N LYS A 234 -0.39 -19.25 -12.50
CA LYS A 234 0.48 -18.93 -11.37
C LYS A 234 1.20 -20.20 -10.92
N LYS A 235 2.52 -20.14 -10.80
CA LYS A 235 3.35 -21.23 -10.27
C LYS A 235 2.88 -21.69 -8.89
N ALA A 236 2.89 -23.01 -8.66
CA ALA A 236 2.50 -23.65 -7.41
C ALA A 236 3.19 -23.05 -6.18
N PHE A 237 4.51 -22.83 -6.26
CA PHE A 237 5.28 -22.17 -5.19
C PHE A 237 4.62 -20.88 -4.69
N ARG A 238 4.18 -20.01 -5.60
CA ARG A 238 3.60 -18.72 -5.22
C ARG A 238 2.18 -18.86 -4.68
N ILE A 239 1.41 -19.83 -5.16
CA ILE A 239 0.07 -20.14 -4.61
C ILE A 239 0.20 -20.64 -3.17
N LEU A 240 1.11 -21.59 -2.94
CA LEU A 240 1.37 -22.15 -1.61
C LEU A 240 2.01 -21.11 -0.68
N GLU A 241 2.89 -20.24 -1.17
CA GLU A 241 3.46 -19.14 -0.36
C GLU A 241 2.35 -18.21 0.14
N LYS A 242 1.40 -17.83 -0.75
CA LYS A 242 0.23 -17.03 -0.35
C LYS A 242 -0.66 -17.74 0.67
N LYS A 243 -0.84 -19.05 0.52
CA LYS A 243 -1.60 -19.87 1.47
C LYS A 243 -0.94 -19.81 2.85
N ASN A 244 0.36 -20.09 2.94
CA ASN A 244 1.10 -20.15 4.20
C ASN A 244 1.28 -18.79 4.87
N LEU A 245 1.36 -17.69 4.10
CA LEU A 245 1.50 -16.33 4.64
C LEU A 245 0.15 -15.65 4.97
N ARG A 246 -0.98 -16.31 4.74
CA ARG A 246 -2.28 -15.70 5.00
C ARG A 246 -2.87 -16.25 6.31
N PRO A 247 -3.04 -15.40 7.35
CA PRO A 247 -3.66 -15.82 8.59
C PRO A 247 -5.05 -16.41 8.36
N GLY A 248 -5.31 -17.58 8.96
CA GLY A 248 -6.62 -18.25 8.90
C GLY A 248 -7.04 -18.75 7.51
N ALA A 249 -6.11 -18.84 6.54
CA ALA A 249 -6.44 -19.34 5.21
C ALA A 249 -6.87 -20.81 5.23
N ARG A 250 -8.01 -21.10 4.62
CA ARG A 250 -8.46 -22.47 4.33
C ARG A 250 -8.01 -22.88 2.93
N GLY A 251 -6.88 -23.58 2.86
CA GLY A 251 -6.29 -24.00 1.60
C GLY A 251 -6.02 -22.84 0.64
N VAL A 252 -6.33 -23.02 -0.65
CA VAL A 252 -6.06 -22.03 -1.71
C VAL A 252 -7.27 -21.17 -2.09
N ILE A 253 -8.36 -21.24 -1.32
CA ILE A 253 -9.65 -20.66 -1.70
C ILE A 253 -9.62 -19.14 -1.94
N LEU A 254 -8.67 -18.42 -1.35
CA LEU A 254 -8.54 -16.96 -1.51
C LEU A 254 -7.47 -16.53 -2.53
N VAL A 255 -6.99 -17.45 -3.35
CA VAL A 255 -6.03 -17.17 -4.43
C VAL A 255 -6.78 -16.90 -5.74
N CYS A 256 -7.17 -15.64 -5.93
CA CYS A 256 -7.95 -15.18 -7.10
C CYS A 256 -7.10 -14.84 -8.34
N ASP A 257 -5.79 -15.01 -8.27
CA ASP A 257 -4.84 -14.64 -9.33
C ASP A 257 -4.03 -15.84 -9.83
N ALA A 258 -4.61 -17.04 -9.70
CA ALA A 258 -4.11 -18.27 -10.30
C ALA A 258 -4.13 -18.15 -11.83
N GLY A 259 -5.31 -17.86 -12.40
CA GLY A 259 -5.45 -17.28 -13.73
C GLY A 259 -5.44 -15.76 -13.68
N ARG A 260 -4.61 -15.12 -14.50
CA ARG A 260 -4.54 -13.65 -14.56
C ARG A 260 -4.13 -13.11 -15.92
N GLY A 261 -4.51 -11.88 -16.21
CA GLY A 261 -4.05 -11.13 -17.38
C GLY A 261 -4.08 -9.62 -17.15
N MET A 262 -3.73 -8.87 -18.18
CA MET A 262 -3.61 -7.42 -18.08
C MET A 262 -4.02 -6.75 -19.40
N PHE A 263 -4.79 -5.68 -19.26
CA PHE A 263 -5.01 -4.68 -20.29
C PHE A 263 -3.93 -3.59 -20.16
N GLU A 264 -3.30 -3.28 -21.28
CA GLU A 264 -2.45 -2.11 -21.46
C GLU A 264 -3.25 -1.08 -22.27
N ALA A 265 -3.63 0.00 -21.59
CA ALA A 265 -4.34 1.15 -22.16
C ALA A 265 -3.36 2.30 -22.33
N GLU A 266 -3.44 3.06 -23.43
CA GLU A 266 -2.48 4.14 -23.68
C GLU A 266 -2.76 5.38 -22.83
N THR A 267 -4.04 5.74 -22.70
CA THR A 267 -4.52 6.91 -21.95
C THR A 267 -5.51 6.51 -20.84
N MET A 268 -5.79 7.42 -19.91
CA MET A 268 -6.87 7.26 -18.93
C MET A 268 -8.25 7.21 -19.59
N ASN A 269 -8.42 7.87 -20.74
CA ASN A 269 -9.64 7.71 -21.53
C ASN A 269 -9.79 6.27 -22.06
N ASP A 270 -8.70 5.62 -22.46
CA ASP A 270 -8.72 4.21 -22.87
C ASP A 270 -8.96 3.27 -21.67
N VAL A 271 -8.41 3.58 -20.49
CA VAL A 271 -8.78 2.90 -19.23
C VAL A 271 -10.31 2.96 -19.03
N CYS A 272 -10.92 4.14 -19.21
CA CYS A 272 -12.37 4.29 -19.11
C CYS A 272 -13.13 3.47 -20.17
N LYS A 273 -12.65 3.40 -21.42
CA LYS A 273 -13.25 2.55 -22.46
C LYS A 273 -13.21 1.07 -22.05
N VAL A 274 -12.10 0.60 -21.48
CA VAL A 274 -11.99 -0.78 -20.96
C VAL A 274 -12.99 -1.00 -19.83
N ARG A 275 -13.13 -0.07 -18.87
CA ARG A 275 -14.15 -0.14 -17.81
C ARG A 275 -15.55 -0.31 -18.39
N VAL A 276 -15.96 0.54 -19.33
CA VAL A 276 -17.28 0.46 -19.98
C VAL A 276 -17.48 -0.92 -20.62
N ALA A 277 -16.53 -1.38 -21.43
CA ALA A 277 -16.65 -2.66 -22.12
C ALA A 277 -16.68 -3.87 -21.18
N VAL A 278 -15.98 -3.81 -20.04
CA VAL A 278 -16.04 -4.82 -18.98
C VAL A 278 -17.39 -4.83 -18.28
N LEU A 279 -17.96 -3.66 -17.98
CA LEU A 279 -19.31 -3.54 -17.41
C LEU A 279 -20.37 -4.10 -18.35
N GLU A 280 -20.32 -3.72 -19.63
CA GLU A 280 -21.21 -4.26 -20.67
C GLU A 280 -21.10 -5.78 -20.77
N LEU A 281 -19.88 -6.33 -20.75
CA LEU A 281 -19.65 -7.78 -20.77
C LEU A 281 -20.32 -8.46 -19.58
N SER A 282 -20.10 -7.96 -18.35
CA SER A 282 -20.69 -8.58 -17.15
C SER A 282 -22.22 -8.43 -17.10
N ALA A 283 -22.78 -7.36 -17.67
CA ALA A 283 -24.22 -7.15 -17.74
C ALA A 283 -24.92 -8.02 -18.79
N THR A 284 -24.21 -8.39 -19.87
CA THR A 284 -24.81 -9.11 -21.02
C THR A 284 -24.48 -10.59 -21.05
N ASP A 285 -23.40 -11.03 -20.39
CA ASP A 285 -23.01 -12.43 -20.31
C ASP A 285 -23.26 -13.00 -18.91
N PRO A 286 -24.26 -13.89 -18.74
CA PRO A 286 -24.59 -14.46 -17.44
C PRO A 286 -23.47 -15.34 -16.87
N ASN A 287 -22.45 -15.71 -17.65
CA ASN A 287 -21.33 -16.53 -17.21
C ASN A 287 -20.08 -15.71 -16.81
N VAL A 288 -20.15 -14.38 -16.83
CA VAL A 288 -19.04 -13.49 -16.47
C VAL A 288 -19.48 -12.50 -15.40
N TRP A 289 -19.01 -12.70 -14.16
CA TRP A 289 -19.37 -11.82 -13.05
C TRP A 289 -18.16 -11.04 -12.56
N ILE A 290 -18.33 -9.73 -12.37
CA ILE A 290 -17.39 -8.92 -11.60
C ILE A 290 -17.64 -9.19 -10.12
N VAL A 291 -16.65 -9.77 -9.43
CA VAL A 291 -16.78 -10.17 -8.02
C VAL A 291 -15.93 -9.32 -7.07
N ARG A 292 -14.98 -8.55 -7.61
CA ARG A 292 -14.21 -7.55 -6.84
C ARG A 292 -13.63 -6.53 -7.77
N ILE A 293 -13.56 -5.29 -7.30
CA ILE A 293 -12.75 -4.24 -7.90
C ILE A 293 -11.85 -3.64 -6.81
N LYS A 294 -10.60 -3.35 -7.16
CA LYS A 294 -9.73 -2.41 -6.44
C LYS A 294 -9.36 -1.30 -7.40
N GLU A 295 -9.92 -0.12 -7.16
CA GLU A 295 -9.63 1.09 -7.91
C GLU A 295 -8.40 1.75 -7.30
N ARG A 296 -7.26 1.74 -8.01
CA ARG A 296 -5.99 2.26 -7.48
C ARG A 296 -5.45 3.46 -8.24
N TYR A 297 -6.21 4.03 -9.19
CA TYR A 297 -5.78 5.26 -9.86
C TYR A 297 -5.94 6.50 -9.00
N ILE A 298 -6.95 6.59 -8.13
CA ILE A 298 -7.10 7.72 -7.21
C ILE A 298 -6.34 7.44 -5.92
N ASP A 299 -6.63 6.30 -5.30
CA ASP A 299 -5.97 5.85 -4.07
C ASP A 299 -4.93 4.78 -4.43
N ALA A 300 -3.70 5.23 -4.68
CA ALA A 300 -2.60 4.34 -5.04
C ALA A 300 -2.43 3.22 -4.03
N SER A 301 -1.86 2.10 -4.47
CA SER A 301 -1.33 1.12 -3.52
C SER A 301 -0.27 1.75 -2.63
N SER A 302 0.03 1.11 -1.52
CA SER A 302 1.02 1.59 -0.56
C SER A 302 2.39 1.88 -1.19
N GLY A 303 2.81 1.09 -2.19
CA GLY A 303 4.02 1.32 -2.99
C GLY A 303 3.83 2.21 -4.21
N GLY A 304 2.82 3.09 -4.24
CA GLY A 304 2.58 4.06 -5.30
C GLY A 304 2.00 3.49 -6.61
N TRP A 305 1.88 2.16 -6.76
CA TRP A 305 1.32 1.55 -7.97
C TRP A 305 -0.17 1.88 -8.16
N ARG A 306 -0.54 2.21 -9.41
CA ARG A 306 -1.89 2.60 -9.83
C ARG A 306 -2.36 1.76 -11.02
N ASP A 307 -3.51 1.11 -10.87
CA ASP A 307 -4.24 0.36 -11.90
C ASP A 307 -5.71 0.17 -11.45
N ASP A 308 -6.51 -0.52 -12.25
CA ASP A 308 -7.69 -1.22 -11.73
C ASP A 308 -7.41 -2.71 -11.65
N LEU A 309 -7.60 -3.32 -10.48
CA LEU A 309 -7.57 -4.76 -10.32
C LEU A 309 -8.99 -5.28 -10.20
N ILE A 310 -9.40 -6.12 -11.14
CA ILE A 310 -10.75 -6.67 -11.22
C ILE A 310 -10.66 -8.19 -11.09
N ASN A 311 -11.48 -8.76 -10.21
CA ASN A 311 -11.68 -10.21 -10.19
C ASN A 311 -12.95 -10.60 -10.91
N PHE A 312 -12.83 -11.58 -11.81
CA PHE A 312 -13.93 -12.13 -12.58
C PHE A 312 -14.21 -13.55 -12.17
N LYS A 313 -15.46 -13.87 -11.84
CA LYS A 313 -15.92 -15.27 -11.73
C LYS A 313 -16.44 -15.71 -13.10
N ILE A 314 -15.77 -16.71 -13.67
CA ILE A 314 -16.12 -17.30 -14.96
C ILE A 314 -16.78 -18.66 -14.71
N MET A 315 -18.05 -18.76 -15.10
CA MET A 315 -18.86 -19.96 -14.91
C MET A 315 -18.61 -20.95 -16.05
N HIS A 316 -18.52 -22.23 -15.72
CA HIS A 316 -18.47 -23.35 -16.64
C HIS A 316 -19.85 -24.04 -16.71
N GLU A 317 -20.15 -24.70 -17.83
CA GLU A 317 -21.47 -25.30 -18.10
C GLU A 317 -21.89 -26.36 -17.07
N ASN A 318 -20.92 -27.03 -16.43
CA ASN A 318 -21.17 -28.00 -15.36
C ASN A 318 -21.46 -27.38 -13.98
N GLY A 319 -21.59 -26.04 -13.90
CA GLY A 319 -21.82 -25.30 -12.66
C GLY A 319 -20.55 -24.97 -11.85
N GLY A 320 -19.38 -25.50 -12.23
CA GLY A 320 -18.10 -25.09 -11.66
C GLY A 320 -17.71 -23.67 -12.11
N PHE A 321 -16.78 -23.05 -11.39
CA PHE A 321 -16.26 -21.74 -11.78
C PHE A 321 -14.79 -21.55 -11.37
N HIS A 322 -14.16 -20.55 -11.96
CA HIS A 322 -12.86 -20.05 -11.52
C HIS A 322 -12.88 -18.53 -11.39
N VAL A 323 -12.20 -18.01 -10.38
CA VAL A 323 -11.98 -16.57 -10.22
C VAL A 323 -10.64 -16.19 -10.85
N PHE A 324 -10.69 -15.33 -11.86
CA PHE A 324 -9.53 -14.74 -12.54
C PHE A 324 -9.26 -13.33 -12.03
N GLU A 325 -8.05 -12.84 -12.25
CA GLU A 325 -7.67 -11.44 -12.07
C GLU A 325 -7.36 -10.77 -13.43
N ALA A 326 -7.94 -9.61 -13.70
CA ALA A 326 -7.49 -8.73 -14.78
C ALA A 326 -7.07 -7.39 -14.20
N GLN A 327 -5.92 -6.88 -14.66
CA GLN A 327 -5.47 -5.53 -14.34
C GLN A 327 -5.67 -4.60 -15.53
N ILE A 328 -6.12 -3.37 -15.32
CA ILE A 328 -6.16 -2.32 -16.34
C ILE A 328 -5.08 -1.30 -16.00
N SER A 329 -3.96 -1.35 -16.72
CA SER A 329 -2.81 -0.48 -16.51
C SER A 329 -2.67 0.53 -17.63
N GLN A 330 -2.36 1.78 -17.28
CA GLN A 330 -1.97 2.80 -18.23
C GLN A 330 -0.52 2.55 -18.70
N GLY A 331 -0.25 2.79 -19.98
CA GLY A 331 0.96 2.37 -20.67
C GLY A 331 2.24 2.93 -20.07
N LYS A 332 2.26 4.23 -19.70
CA LYS A 332 3.43 4.86 -19.06
C LYS A 332 3.71 4.24 -17.68
N MET A 333 2.67 3.98 -16.88
CA MET A 333 2.80 3.29 -15.60
C MET A 333 3.37 1.88 -15.78
N LEU A 334 2.87 1.14 -16.78
CA LEU A 334 3.34 -0.20 -17.08
C LEU A 334 4.80 -0.22 -17.55
N THR A 335 5.19 0.71 -18.43
CA THR A 335 6.58 0.87 -18.90
C THR A 335 7.52 1.11 -17.74
N ALA A 336 7.17 2.02 -16.81
CA ALA A 336 7.99 2.29 -15.64
C ALA A 336 8.20 1.04 -14.77
N ARG A 337 7.12 0.27 -14.55
CA ARG A 337 7.22 -0.99 -13.79
C ARG A 337 8.16 -2.00 -14.45
N GLN A 338 8.18 -2.05 -15.79
CA GLN A 338 9.05 -2.95 -16.54
C GLN A 338 10.49 -2.45 -16.62
N SER A 339 10.72 -1.14 -16.69
CA SER A 339 12.04 -0.54 -16.92
C SER A 339 12.88 -0.37 -15.67
N LEU A 340 12.28 -0.29 -14.48
CA LEU A 340 12.99 0.06 -13.24
C LEU A 340 13.66 -1.13 -12.51
N ASP A 341 13.76 -2.31 -13.13
CA ASP A 341 14.01 -3.58 -12.41
C ASP A 341 13.13 -3.72 -11.16
N GLY A 342 11.96 -3.06 -11.18
CA GLY A 342 11.07 -2.91 -10.03
C GLY A 342 10.60 -4.25 -9.51
N HIS A 343 10.68 -5.31 -10.32
CA HIS A 343 10.41 -6.68 -9.90
C HIS A 343 11.30 -7.18 -8.77
N LEU A 344 12.59 -6.83 -8.73
CA LEU A 344 13.50 -7.27 -7.66
C LEU A 344 13.14 -6.61 -6.33
N VAL A 345 13.06 -5.27 -6.33
CA VAL A 345 12.63 -4.48 -5.16
C VAL A 345 11.23 -4.90 -4.72
N PHE A 346 10.31 -5.11 -5.67
CA PHE A 346 8.93 -5.48 -5.39
C PHE A 346 8.85 -6.84 -4.70
N ASN A 347 9.64 -7.81 -5.15
CA ASN A 347 9.66 -9.13 -4.52
C ASN A 347 10.13 -9.06 -3.06
N LYS A 348 11.15 -8.24 -2.75
CA LYS A 348 11.62 -8.00 -1.38
C LYS A 348 10.54 -7.32 -0.54
N CYS A 349 9.99 -6.21 -1.05
CA CYS A 349 8.93 -5.44 -0.40
C CYS A 349 7.69 -6.27 -0.09
N ARG A 350 7.22 -7.05 -1.09
CA ARG A 350 6.08 -7.94 -0.98
C ARG A 350 6.31 -9.01 0.07
N ASN A 351 7.47 -9.67 0.03
CA ASN A 351 7.76 -10.75 0.98
C ASN A 351 7.82 -10.20 2.42
N ALA A 352 8.43 -9.04 2.64
CA ALA A 352 8.43 -8.35 3.93
C ALA A 352 7.01 -7.95 4.39
N THR A 353 6.20 -7.39 3.49
CA THR A 353 4.81 -7.00 3.77
C THR A 353 3.96 -8.22 4.17
N GLU A 354 4.05 -9.31 3.39
CA GLU A 354 3.27 -10.53 3.63
C GLU A 354 3.73 -11.24 4.91
N LEU A 355 5.04 -11.26 5.23
CA LEU A 355 5.54 -11.79 6.50
C LEU A 355 5.06 -10.99 7.71
N LEU A 356 5.13 -9.66 7.68
CA LEU A 356 4.61 -8.82 8.77
C LEU A 356 3.11 -8.98 8.95
N THR A 357 2.37 -9.10 7.83
CA THR A 357 0.93 -9.39 7.86
C THR A 357 0.65 -10.75 8.47
N ALA A 358 1.45 -11.77 8.14
CA ALA A 358 1.32 -13.10 8.71
C ALA A 358 1.57 -13.12 10.22
N CYS A 359 2.57 -12.36 10.69
CA CYS A 359 2.90 -12.26 12.11
C CYS A 359 1.83 -11.51 12.92
N PHE A 360 1.31 -10.40 12.39
CA PHE A 360 0.64 -9.38 13.23
C PHE A 360 -0.65 -8.81 12.62
N GLY A 361 -1.07 -9.30 11.45
CA GLY A 361 -2.24 -8.82 10.71
C GLY A 361 -1.98 -7.58 9.85
N ASP A 362 -3.03 -7.16 9.14
CA ASP A 362 -2.97 -6.18 8.04
C ASP A 362 -2.45 -4.78 8.45
N PHE A 363 -2.53 -4.43 9.75
CA PHE A 363 -2.05 -3.14 10.25
C PHE A 363 -0.51 -3.07 10.30
N ALA A 364 0.16 -4.21 10.51
CA ALA A 364 1.56 -4.24 10.88
C ALA A 364 2.53 -3.74 9.80
N PRO A 365 2.35 -4.02 8.49
CA PRO A 365 3.23 -3.45 7.47
C PRO A 365 3.20 -1.92 7.42
N LEU A 366 2.02 -1.31 7.61
CA LEU A 366 1.88 0.15 7.62
C LEU A 366 2.54 0.76 8.86
N LEU A 367 2.35 0.13 10.03
CA LEU A 367 3.02 0.56 11.25
C LEU A 367 4.54 0.41 11.17
N ALA A 368 5.02 -0.71 10.63
CA ALA A 368 6.44 -0.97 10.41
C ALA A 368 7.05 0.10 9.50
N LEU A 369 6.35 0.47 8.42
CA LEU A 369 6.75 1.56 7.54
C LEU A 369 6.80 2.89 8.29
N ALA A 370 5.76 3.23 9.07
CA ALA A 370 5.71 4.47 9.84
C ALA A 370 6.86 4.57 10.87
N VAL A 371 7.12 3.49 11.60
CA VAL A 371 8.24 3.40 12.57
C VAL A 371 9.58 3.57 11.87
N GLY A 372 9.79 2.88 10.75
CA GLY A 372 11.03 2.99 9.99
C GLY A 372 11.24 4.38 9.37
N LYS A 373 10.17 5.02 8.87
CA LYS A 373 10.20 6.38 8.33
C LYS A 373 10.48 7.44 9.38
N ALA A 374 10.03 7.22 10.61
CA ALA A 374 10.35 8.09 11.74
C ALA A 374 11.84 8.03 12.17
N GLY A 375 12.58 7.03 11.69
CA GLY A 375 14.04 6.90 11.80
C GLY A 375 14.52 6.10 13.00
N ASP A 376 15.85 5.93 13.11
CA ASP A 376 16.49 4.99 14.03
C ASP A 376 16.13 5.19 15.51
N LYS A 377 15.89 6.44 15.93
CA LYS A 377 15.45 6.75 17.30
C LYS A 377 14.05 6.19 17.60
N MET A 378 13.14 6.24 16.62
CA MET A 378 11.81 5.63 16.76
C MET A 378 11.89 4.11 16.73
N VAL A 379 12.75 3.54 15.87
CA VAL A 379 13.01 2.08 15.88
C VAL A 379 13.56 1.62 17.23
N ALA A 380 14.52 2.35 17.82
CA ALA A 380 15.04 2.05 19.15
C ALA A 380 13.98 2.18 20.24
N TRP A 381 13.12 3.20 20.18
CA TRP A 381 11.99 3.35 21.09
C TRP A 381 10.99 2.18 20.95
N ALA A 382 10.66 1.78 19.73
CA ALA A 382 9.75 0.67 19.44
C ALA A 382 10.32 -0.66 19.99
N LYS A 383 11.63 -0.90 19.81
CA LYS A 383 12.35 -2.03 20.44
C LYS A 383 12.23 -2.02 21.96
N ALA A 384 12.50 -0.88 22.60
CA ALA A 384 12.41 -0.74 24.05
C ALA A 384 10.98 -0.98 24.59
N ASN A 385 9.96 -0.73 23.76
CA ASN A 385 8.54 -0.98 24.07
C ASN A 385 8.03 -2.33 23.53
N ARG A 386 8.95 -3.22 23.15
CA ARG A 386 8.67 -4.60 22.69
C ARG A 386 7.82 -4.72 21.42
N TRP A 387 7.70 -3.64 20.65
CA TRP A 387 7.03 -3.69 19.34
C TRP A 387 7.79 -4.65 18.43
N PHE A 388 7.08 -5.46 17.66
CA PHE A 388 7.63 -6.51 16.79
C PHE A 388 8.44 -7.62 17.51
N LEU A 389 8.71 -7.51 18.82
CA LEU A 389 9.39 -8.55 19.61
C LEU A 389 8.40 -9.52 20.26
N GLU A 390 7.22 -9.07 20.63
CA GLU A 390 6.15 -9.95 21.11
C GLU A 390 5.28 -10.42 19.96
N ASP A 391 4.85 -11.69 20.04
CA ASP A 391 3.99 -12.30 19.03
C ASP A 391 2.56 -11.76 19.10
N ASP A 392 2.09 -11.46 20.32
CA ASP A 392 0.80 -10.82 20.56
C ASP A 392 0.97 -9.30 20.61
N ILE A 393 0.27 -8.62 19.70
CA ILE A 393 0.29 -7.18 19.54
C ILE A 393 -0.29 -6.43 20.74
N SER A 394 -1.12 -7.08 21.55
CA SER A 394 -1.66 -6.52 22.79
C SER A 394 -0.60 -6.37 23.88
N ASN A 395 0.54 -7.06 23.75
CA ASN A 395 1.68 -6.94 24.67
C ASN A 395 2.65 -5.82 24.26
N TRP A 396 2.38 -5.10 23.17
CA TRP A 396 3.23 -4.01 22.72
C TRP A 396 2.96 -2.76 23.57
N GLY A 397 4.03 -2.18 24.13
CA GLY A 397 3.91 -1.01 25.00
C GLY A 397 3.20 0.14 24.30
N GLY A 398 2.08 0.60 24.86
CA GLY A 398 1.32 1.72 24.33
C GLY A 398 0.47 1.43 23.10
N VAL A 399 0.23 0.18 22.73
CA VAL A 399 -0.74 -0.17 21.68
C VAL A 399 -2.15 -0.30 22.28
N ARG A 400 -3.16 0.23 21.58
CA ARG A 400 -4.58 0.01 21.89
C ARG A 400 -5.20 -0.89 20.82
N SER A 401 -5.88 -1.94 21.26
CA SER A 401 -6.65 -2.84 20.41
C SER A 401 -8.14 -2.76 20.70
N ASN A 402 -8.96 -3.07 19.69
CA ASN A 402 -10.39 -3.26 19.87
C ASN A 402 -10.69 -4.67 20.46
N VAL A 403 -11.98 -4.96 20.66
CA VAL A 403 -12.45 -6.27 21.17
C VAL A 403 -12.10 -7.45 20.26
N ASP A 404 -11.83 -7.20 18.97
CA ASP A 404 -11.42 -8.22 18.00
C ASP A 404 -9.89 -8.38 17.94
N GLY A 405 -9.14 -7.75 18.84
CA GLY A 405 -7.68 -7.78 18.88
C GLY A 405 -6.99 -6.95 17.79
N LYS A 406 -7.73 -6.13 17.02
CA LYS A 406 -7.15 -5.25 15.99
C LYS A 406 -6.69 -3.94 16.59
N ILE A 407 -5.51 -3.46 16.21
CA ILE A 407 -5.05 -2.11 16.60
C ILE A 407 -6.06 -1.08 16.11
N ASN A 408 -6.43 -0.17 17.01
CA ASN A 408 -7.23 1.00 16.69
C ASN A 408 -6.62 2.30 17.26
N GLY A 409 -5.45 2.23 17.88
CA GLY A 409 -4.83 3.41 18.46
C GLY A 409 -3.56 3.17 19.25
N PHE A 410 -3.06 4.25 19.83
CA PHE A 410 -1.81 4.29 20.59
C PHE A 410 -1.92 5.15 21.84
N ASP A 411 -1.17 4.79 22.88
CA ASP A 411 -0.92 5.54 24.10
C ASP A 411 0.59 5.52 24.40
N LEU A 412 1.30 6.45 23.76
CA LEU A 412 2.76 6.46 23.67
C LEU A 412 3.33 7.40 24.73
N VAL A 413 4.18 6.87 25.60
CA VAL A 413 4.80 7.64 26.68
C VAL A 413 6.32 7.61 26.60
N GLY A 414 6.97 8.66 27.12
CA GLY A 414 8.42 8.70 27.27
C GLY A 414 9.18 8.90 25.95
N MET A 415 8.51 9.39 24.91
CA MET A 415 9.18 9.79 23.66
C MET A 415 9.80 11.18 23.83
N THR A 416 10.95 11.40 23.19
CA THR A 416 11.42 12.78 22.99
C THR A 416 10.55 13.48 21.94
N MET A 417 10.42 14.80 22.03
CA MET A 417 9.64 15.60 21.09
C MET A 417 9.95 15.31 19.62
N GLY A 418 11.22 15.28 19.23
CA GLY A 418 11.61 15.03 17.83
C GLY A 418 11.33 13.60 17.33
N VAL A 419 11.19 12.62 18.24
CA VAL A 419 10.78 11.25 17.87
C VAL A 419 9.28 11.19 17.69
N ALA A 420 8.52 11.79 18.61
CA ALA A 420 7.07 11.85 18.54
C ALA A 420 6.59 12.58 17.27
N ASP A 421 7.19 13.72 16.93
CA ASP A 421 6.83 14.52 15.75
C ASP A 421 7.01 13.73 14.43
N LYS A 422 8.19 13.11 14.26
CA LYS A 422 8.47 12.26 13.09
C LYS A 422 7.57 11.03 13.02
N PHE A 423 7.26 10.42 14.17
CA PHE A 423 6.32 9.30 14.21
C PHE A 423 4.91 9.73 13.83
N LEU A 424 4.45 10.89 14.32
CA LEU A 424 3.14 11.43 13.99
C LEU A 424 3.00 11.71 12.49
N GLU A 425 4.00 12.36 11.89
CA GLU A 425 4.04 12.63 10.45
C GLU A 425 3.92 11.32 9.66
N ALA A 426 4.77 10.33 9.98
CA ALA A 426 4.78 9.04 9.29
C ALA A 426 3.49 8.22 9.54
N CYS A 427 2.96 8.25 10.77
CA CYS A 427 1.73 7.56 11.16
C CYS A 427 0.51 8.19 10.47
N ALA A 428 0.46 9.52 10.35
CA ALA A 428 -0.58 10.19 9.59
C ALA A 428 -0.51 9.86 8.10
N GLN A 429 0.69 9.77 7.54
CA GLN A 429 0.87 9.42 6.13
C GLN A 429 0.48 7.97 5.82
N HIS A 430 0.78 7.02 6.73
CA HIS A 430 0.69 5.59 6.41
C HIS A 430 -0.41 4.84 7.18
N CYS A 431 -0.85 5.33 8.33
CA CYS A 431 -1.77 4.62 9.23
C CYS A 431 -3.09 5.38 9.47
N ALA A 432 -3.30 6.57 8.89
CA ALA A 432 -4.47 7.41 9.15
C ALA A 432 -5.84 6.71 9.05
N PRO A 433 -6.10 5.81 8.09
CA PRO A 433 -7.39 5.11 8.01
C PRO A 433 -7.70 4.22 9.22
N LEU A 434 -6.69 3.86 10.01
CA LEU A 434 -6.76 2.81 11.01
C LEU A 434 -6.62 3.34 12.46
N VAL A 435 -6.18 4.59 12.64
CA VAL A 435 -5.98 5.20 13.96
C VAL A 435 -7.22 5.97 14.40
N LYS A 436 -7.86 5.49 15.47
CA LYS A 436 -9.02 6.13 16.12
C LYS A 436 -8.67 6.80 17.43
N TYR A 437 -7.69 6.27 18.15
CA TYR A 437 -7.27 6.76 19.45
C TYR A 437 -5.79 7.07 19.43
N LEU A 438 -5.39 8.28 19.78
CA LEU A 438 -3.99 8.66 19.80
C LEU A 438 -3.69 9.48 21.05
N ALA A 439 -2.88 8.93 21.93
CA ALA A 439 -2.31 9.62 23.06
C ALA A 439 -0.78 9.61 22.94
N ILE A 440 -0.16 10.78 23.05
CA ILE A 440 1.30 10.91 23.09
C ILE A 440 1.69 11.84 24.24
N THR A 441 2.54 11.35 25.14
CA THR A 441 3.15 12.13 26.21
C THR A 441 4.65 12.15 26.03
N VAL A 442 5.20 13.32 25.73
CA VAL A 442 6.65 13.49 25.56
C VAL A 442 7.36 13.69 26.90
N SER A 443 8.60 13.24 26.97
CA SER A 443 9.52 13.47 28.09
C SER A 443 10.68 14.37 27.67
N GLY A 444 11.18 15.19 28.61
CA GLY A 444 12.42 15.95 28.43
C GLY A 444 12.25 17.38 27.90
N GLU A 445 13.16 17.81 27.02
CA GLU A 445 13.30 19.19 26.58
C GLU A 445 12.02 19.76 25.97
N GLN A 446 11.64 20.90 26.53
CA GLN A 446 10.43 21.62 26.18
C GLN A 446 10.64 22.45 24.91
N GLY A 447 9.98 22.09 23.80
CA GLY A 447 9.85 22.92 22.60
C GLY A 447 8.42 23.00 22.06
N THR A 448 8.27 23.62 20.89
CA THR A 448 7.00 23.80 20.19
C THR A 448 6.79 22.70 19.14
N TRP A 449 5.58 22.15 19.12
CA TRP A 449 5.13 21.13 18.17
C TRP A 449 4.44 21.79 16.97
N GLY A 450 4.93 21.57 15.76
CA GLY A 450 4.23 21.95 14.52
C GLY A 450 3.10 20.97 14.16
N ILE A 451 2.32 20.51 15.14
CA ILE A 451 1.53 19.29 14.99
C ILE A 451 0.38 19.40 14.00
N ALA A 452 -0.18 20.60 13.83
CA ALA A 452 -1.44 20.77 13.11
C ALA A 452 -1.37 20.22 11.68
N SER A 453 -0.23 20.40 10.98
CA SER A 453 0.00 19.82 9.66
C SER A 453 0.19 18.30 9.72
N SER A 454 0.92 17.80 10.72
CA SER A 454 1.25 16.38 10.84
C SER A 454 0.05 15.52 11.21
N ILE A 455 -0.92 16.01 11.99
CA ILE A 455 -2.10 15.23 12.39
C ILE A 455 -3.32 15.43 11.51
N LYS A 456 -3.32 16.42 10.61
CA LYS A 456 -4.43 16.70 9.69
C LYS A 456 -4.95 15.42 8.98
N PRO A 457 -4.09 14.56 8.41
CA PRO A 457 -4.56 13.33 7.75
C PRO A 457 -5.29 12.35 8.68
N LEU A 458 -5.01 12.37 9.99
CA LEU A 458 -5.67 11.51 10.98
C LEU A 458 -7.11 11.95 11.27
N GLY A 459 -7.44 13.23 11.05
CA GLY A 459 -8.68 13.86 11.53
C GLY A 459 -9.94 13.07 11.15
N LYS A 460 -10.04 12.58 9.91
CA LYS A 460 -11.26 11.92 9.40
C LYS A 460 -11.71 10.72 10.24
N ASN A 461 -10.79 10.00 10.89
CA ASN A 461 -11.09 8.78 11.66
C ASN A 461 -10.83 8.91 13.16
N LEU A 462 -10.19 10.00 13.59
CA LEU A 462 -9.76 10.17 14.97
C LEU A 462 -10.96 10.48 15.87
N ILE A 463 -11.12 9.68 16.91
CA ILE A 463 -12.15 9.81 17.95
C ILE A 463 -11.56 10.49 19.19
N GLU A 464 -10.30 10.19 19.52
CA GLU A 464 -9.62 10.70 20.70
C GLU A 464 -8.19 11.13 20.35
N LEU A 465 -7.87 12.38 20.69
CA LEU A 465 -6.52 12.94 20.63
C LEU A 465 -6.10 13.41 22.01
N ARG A 466 -5.00 12.88 22.53
CA ARG A 466 -4.36 13.37 23.75
C ARG A 466 -2.89 13.68 23.50
N LEU A 467 -2.47 14.89 23.81
CA LEU A 467 -1.09 15.33 23.65
C LEU A 467 -0.65 15.99 24.95
N GLY A 468 0.43 15.48 25.54
CA GLY A 468 0.92 15.92 26.85
C GLY A 468 2.42 16.20 26.86
N GLY A 469 2.85 17.09 27.75
CA GLY A 469 4.27 17.35 28.03
C GLY A 469 5.00 18.29 27.06
N CYS A 470 4.27 19.01 26.20
CA CYS A 470 4.87 19.91 25.20
C CYS A 470 4.87 21.37 25.67
N LYS A 471 5.88 22.17 25.31
CA LYS A 471 5.90 23.59 25.74
C LYS A 471 4.86 24.42 25.00
N GLY A 472 4.69 24.10 23.72
CA GLY A 472 3.65 24.67 22.92
C GLY A 472 3.24 23.78 21.75
N ILE A 473 2.05 24.04 21.23
CA ILE A 473 1.55 23.51 19.97
C ILE A 473 1.36 24.71 19.06
N GLU A 474 2.13 24.74 17.97
CA GLU A 474 2.04 25.71 16.89
C GLU A 474 1.22 25.13 15.73
N GLY A 475 0.54 26.02 15.00
CA GLY A 475 -0.19 25.69 13.78
C GLY A 475 -1.70 25.94 13.86
N HIS A 476 -2.34 25.87 12.69
CA HIS A 476 -3.77 26.13 12.53
C HIS A 476 -4.61 24.94 13.01
N MET A 477 -4.78 24.81 14.34
CA MET A 477 -5.66 23.79 14.95
C MET A 477 -7.08 23.83 14.37
N GLU A 478 -7.53 25.01 13.93
CA GLU A 478 -8.80 25.22 13.23
C GLU A 478 -8.96 24.31 12.00
N GLU A 479 -7.91 24.14 11.19
CA GLU A 479 -7.95 23.29 10.00
C GLU A 479 -8.10 21.82 10.36
N PHE A 480 -7.30 21.35 11.32
CA PHE A 480 -7.38 19.98 11.82
C PHE A 480 -8.80 19.68 12.35
N LEU A 481 -9.33 20.57 13.19
CA LEU A 481 -10.67 20.42 13.77
C LEU A 481 -11.78 20.45 12.71
N GLY A 482 -11.57 21.16 11.60
CA GLY A 482 -12.49 21.13 10.46
C GLY A 482 -12.58 19.76 9.80
N GLU A 483 -11.47 19.01 9.76
CA GLU A 483 -11.42 17.65 9.18
C GLU A 483 -11.74 16.55 10.21
N ALA A 484 -11.61 16.84 11.50
CA ALA A 484 -11.75 15.90 12.60
C ALA A 484 -13.19 15.52 12.95
N SER A 485 -14.02 15.26 11.95
CA SER A 485 -15.48 15.12 12.10
C SER A 485 -15.93 14.06 13.12
N GLN A 486 -15.10 13.05 13.44
CA GLN A 486 -15.41 12.01 14.43
C GLN A 486 -14.87 12.30 15.85
N LEU A 487 -14.15 13.41 16.03
CA LEU A 487 -13.44 13.71 17.27
C LEU A 487 -14.41 13.98 18.43
N GLU A 488 -14.30 13.16 19.47
CA GLU A 488 -15.10 13.25 20.68
C GLU A 488 -14.29 13.77 21.88
N VAL A 489 -12.98 13.48 21.91
CA VAL A 489 -12.10 13.84 23.01
C VAL A 489 -10.87 14.54 22.46
N ILE A 490 -10.62 15.75 22.93
CA ILE A 490 -9.34 16.44 22.75
C ILE A 490 -8.76 16.80 24.12
N ASP A 491 -7.55 16.33 24.40
CA ASP A 491 -6.85 16.62 25.64
C ASP A 491 -5.44 17.12 25.32
N LEU A 492 -5.23 18.41 25.53
CA LEU A 492 -3.95 19.09 25.35
C LEU A 492 -3.38 19.55 26.71
N HIS A 493 -3.53 18.73 27.76
CA HIS A 493 -2.98 19.03 29.09
C HIS A 493 -1.46 19.21 29.05
N ASP A 494 -0.94 20.12 29.87
CA ASP A 494 0.49 20.43 29.88
C ASP A 494 1.07 20.76 28.50
N THR A 495 0.25 21.36 27.63
CA THR A 495 0.68 21.96 26.37
C THR A 495 0.30 23.44 26.28
N GLY A 496 1.20 24.25 25.72
CA GLY A 496 0.91 25.65 25.40
C GLY A 496 0.28 25.79 24.02
N VAL A 497 -1.05 25.79 23.91
CA VAL A 497 -1.68 26.02 22.60
C VAL A 497 -1.53 27.49 22.21
N LEU A 498 -0.88 27.75 21.07
CA LEU A 498 -0.76 29.09 20.49
C LEU A 498 -1.80 29.24 19.36
N GLY A 499 -2.83 30.07 19.56
CA GLY A 499 -3.84 30.32 18.52
C GLY A 499 -5.25 30.53 19.09
N ASP A 500 -6.17 30.93 18.22
CA ASP A 500 -7.59 31.04 18.58
C ASP A 500 -8.24 29.65 18.53
N ILE A 501 -8.92 29.28 19.62
CA ILE A 501 -9.54 27.95 19.80
C ILE A 501 -11.06 28.06 19.63
N VAL A 502 -11.56 29.21 19.15
CA VAL A 502 -13.00 29.46 18.95
C VAL A 502 -13.68 28.38 18.10
N VAL A 503 -12.95 27.73 17.18
CA VAL A 503 -13.47 26.64 16.35
C VAL A 503 -13.94 25.41 17.15
N LEU A 504 -13.37 25.14 18.33
CA LEU A 504 -13.84 24.03 19.18
C LEU A 504 -15.27 24.21 19.67
N ALA A 505 -15.72 25.45 19.86
CA ALA A 505 -17.08 25.71 20.31
C ALA A 505 -18.14 25.23 19.29
N ASN A 506 -17.74 25.04 18.02
CA ASN A 506 -18.62 24.63 16.93
C ASN A 506 -18.44 23.15 16.54
N HIS A 507 -17.53 22.41 17.19
CA HIS A 507 -17.29 21.01 16.85
C HIS A 507 -18.42 20.11 17.37
N LYS A 508 -19.27 19.63 16.46
CA LYS A 508 -20.56 18.99 16.78
C LYS A 508 -20.46 17.74 17.66
N ASN A 509 -19.36 16.99 17.53
CA ASN A 509 -19.18 15.69 18.19
C ASN A 509 -18.30 15.76 19.44
N LEU A 510 -17.74 16.94 19.77
CA LEU A 510 -16.80 17.06 20.87
C LEU A 510 -17.52 16.97 22.22
N LYS A 511 -17.12 15.98 23.03
CA LYS A 511 -17.67 15.70 24.35
C LYS A 511 -16.75 16.19 25.46
N VAL A 512 -15.43 16.06 25.26
CA VAL A 512 -14.40 16.43 26.23
C VAL A 512 -13.36 17.29 25.54
N ALA A 513 -13.06 18.43 26.15
CA ALA A 513 -12.03 19.34 25.68
C ALA A 513 -11.23 19.82 26.89
N ASN A 514 -10.01 19.31 27.04
CA ASN A 514 -9.11 19.64 28.14
C ASN A 514 -7.94 20.47 27.61
N PHE A 515 -7.78 21.68 28.14
CA PHE A 515 -6.65 22.55 27.85
C PHE A 515 -6.07 23.00 29.17
N LYS A 516 -4.74 23.04 29.26
CA LYS A 516 -4.12 23.75 30.37
C LYS A 516 -4.56 25.21 30.31
N LYS A 517 -4.92 25.80 31.45
CA LYS A 517 -5.32 27.21 31.53
C LYS A 517 -4.30 28.06 30.77
N PRO A 518 -4.72 28.81 29.74
CA PRO A 518 -3.82 29.79 29.14
C PRO A 518 -3.37 30.73 30.24
N ASN A 519 -2.17 31.28 30.09
CA ASN A 519 -1.77 32.49 30.81
C ASN A 519 -2.96 33.48 30.83
N PRO A 520 -3.22 34.22 31.92
CA PRO A 520 -4.54 34.77 32.30
C PRO A 520 -5.22 35.79 31.34
N LEU A 521 -4.77 35.93 30.10
CA LEU A 521 -5.21 36.94 29.13
C LEU A 521 -6.27 36.47 28.10
N GLY A 522 -6.69 35.20 28.08
CA GLY A 522 -7.72 34.71 27.15
C GLY A 522 -8.85 33.93 27.82
N ARG A 523 -10.06 34.50 27.91
CA ARG A 523 -11.28 33.76 28.33
C ARG A 523 -12.02 33.26 27.10
N ILE A 524 -12.11 31.93 26.92
CA ILE A 524 -12.97 31.31 25.91
C ILE A 524 -14.28 30.85 26.58
N LYS A 525 -15.42 31.29 26.04
CA LYS A 525 -16.76 30.94 26.53
C LYS A 525 -17.37 29.89 25.58
N LEU A 526 -17.35 28.62 25.96
CA LEU A 526 -18.01 27.55 25.19
C LEU A 526 -19.54 27.69 25.29
N ARG A 527 -20.24 27.73 24.15
CA ARG A 527 -21.72 27.71 24.10
C ARG A 527 -22.21 26.27 23.91
N ASN A 528 -22.83 25.75 24.97
CA ASN A 528 -23.75 24.61 25.06
C ASN A 528 -23.23 23.15 25.12
N ARG A 529 -23.79 22.45 26.13
CA ARG A 529 -24.00 20.99 26.33
C ARG A 529 -22.86 20.02 26.70
N ALA A 530 -21.65 20.47 27.04
CA ALA A 530 -20.70 19.61 27.78
C ALA A 530 -20.86 19.77 29.31
N ARG A 531 -21.70 18.94 29.95
CA ARG A 531 -21.70 18.80 31.42
C ARG A 531 -20.65 17.77 31.84
N ARG A 532 -19.41 18.22 32.17
CA ARG A 532 -18.61 17.72 33.31
C ARG A 532 -17.28 18.50 33.49
N TRP A 533 -17.27 19.34 34.53
CA TRP A 533 -16.19 19.69 35.47
C TRP A 533 -14.74 19.78 34.97
N CYS A 534 -14.24 21.03 34.80
CA CYS A 534 -12.84 21.34 35.07
C CYS A 534 -12.60 21.26 36.58
N CYS A 535 -11.68 20.43 37.05
CA CYS A 535 -11.23 20.42 38.44
C CYS A 535 -10.50 21.73 38.77
N VAL A 536 -10.98 22.44 39.80
CA VAL A 536 -10.25 23.54 40.46
C VAL A 536 -9.79 23.00 41.81
N SER A 537 -8.48 22.88 42.01
CA SER A 537 -7.90 22.60 43.34
C SER A 537 -7.87 23.90 44.17
N PRO A 538 -8.22 23.87 45.48
CA PRO A 538 -8.20 25.04 46.33
C PRO A 538 -6.82 25.22 46.98
N ILE A 539 -6.19 26.38 46.75
CA ILE A 539 -5.07 26.85 47.58
C ILE A 539 -5.62 27.92 48.54
N ALA A 540 -5.51 27.56 49.83
CA ALA A 540 -5.36 28.37 51.03
C ALA A 540 -5.87 29.83 51.04
N SER A 541 -6.76 30.12 51.98
CA SER A 541 -6.97 31.46 52.55
C SER A 541 -6.70 31.41 54.06
N SER A 542 -5.52 31.90 54.44
CA SER A 542 -5.23 32.41 55.79
C SER A 542 -5.59 33.89 55.86
N LEU A 543 -6.49 34.27 56.78
CA LEU A 543 -6.65 35.59 57.43
C LEU A 543 -8.03 35.64 58.14
N ILE A 544 -8.09 35.26 59.42
CA ILE A 544 -8.04 36.11 60.63
C ILE A 544 -7.42 35.27 61.73
#